data_AF-E4THB7-F1
#
_entry.id   AF-E4THB7-F1
#
_cell.length_a   1.000
_cell.length_b   1.000
_cell.length_c   1.000
_cell.angle_alpha   90.00
_cell.angle_beta   90.00
_cell.angle_gamma   90.00
#
_symmetry.space_group_name_H-M   'P 1'
#
loop_
_entity.id
_entity.type
_entity.pdbx_description
1 polymer ?
#
loop_
_entity_poly.entity_id
_entity_poly.type
_entity_poly.pdbx_seq_one_letter_code
_entity_poly.pdbx_strand_id
1 'polypeptide(L)'
;MNEIKAKKIIEYVVKKTESRWQKYQVHWKDIDEVFIQRGYEQGGFEAWKFFKLLKEQRISSIERIGQILNNYKGDTRYNRSFAGSPFSPFYEDMKNGVYGIEGQKFFECVKNFQGQRGFKFWELLWYMLVCCNYLKNNYQGSFSYFLKKKYAEFKNKEMVSDDEFLKISSEEWEEFTSITKPWNELYGIGENVFDFIIGDIVEANFAKDTYKLDSANIHFLKVTGINKLISKLERNEVKKFLKELSLPYTIREINKGIYTYCSETEANGFGFCRKEEKCKECEVNTLCEKNF
;
A
#
# COMPACT_ATOMS: atom_id res chain seq x y z
N MET A 1 6.87 -28.25 15.54
CA MET A 1 7.70 -27.31 14.75
C MET A 1 9.06 -27.07 15.44
N ASN A 2 10.13 -26.69 14.72
CA ASN A 2 11.41 -26.20 15.28
C ASN A 2 12.04 -25.13 14.35
N GLU A 3 13.06 -24.41 14.82
CA GLU A 3 13.69 -23.30 14.06
C GLU A 3 14.28 -23.72 12.72
N ILE A 4 14.94 -24.88 12.64
CA ILE A 4 15.52 -25.40 11.39
C ILE A 4 14.42 -25.62 10.33
N LYS A 5 13.28 -26.20 10.75
CA LYS A 5 12.12 -26.39 9.86
C LYS A 5 11.51 -25.05 9.45
N ALA A 6 11.33 -24.13 10.40
CA ALA A 6 10.80 -22.79 10.12
C ALA A 6 11.67 -22.04 9.10
N LYS A 7 13.01 -22.06 9.28
CA LYS A 7 13.97 -21.46 8.36
C LYS A 7 13.82 -22.02 6.93
N LYS A 8 13.80 -23.34 6.78
CA LYS A 8 13.63 -24.01 5.47
C LYS A 8 12.30 -23.67 4.80
N ILE A 9 11.22 -23.63 5.57
CA ILE A 9 9.88 -23.29 5.06
C ILE A 9 9.87 -21.85 4.52
N ILE A 10 10.35 -20.89 5.32
CA ILE A 10 10.35 -19.47 4.94
C ILE A 10 11.29 -19.25 3.74
N GLU A 11 12.50 -19.80 3.77
CA GLU A 11 13.47 -19.69 2.68
C GLU A 11 12.89 -20.20 1.35
N TYR A 12 12.26 -21.38 1.37
CA TYR A 12 11.59 -21.93 0.21
C TYR A 12 10.47 -21.01 -0.30
N VAL A 13 9.61 -20.53 0.59
CA VAL A 13 8.46 -19.68 0.24
C VAL A 13 8.91 -18.39 -0.42
N VAL A 14 9.90 -17.72 0.16
CA VAL A 14 10.44 -16.46 -0.38
C VAL A 14 11.08 -16.71 -1.75
N LYS A 15 11.90 -17.75 -1.89
CA LYS A 15 12.54 -18.10 -3.16
C LYS A 15 11.52 -18.47 -4.24
N LYS A 16 10.52 -19.30 -3.91
CA LYS A 16 9.51 -19.77 -4.86
C LYS A 16 8.73 -18.60 -5.46
N THR A 17 8.47 -17.57 -4.66
CA THR A 17 7.65 -16.40 -5.04
C THR A 17 8.46 -15.21 -5.56
N GLU A 18 9.79 -15.34 -5.66
CA GLU A 18 10.72 -14.26 -6.00
C GLU A 18 10.39 -13.53 -7.29
N SER A 19 10.17 -14.28 -8.37
CA SER A 19 9.80 -13.72 -9.68
C SER A 19 8.53 -12.85 -9.64
N ARG A 20 7.69 -13.00 -8.62
CA ARG A 20 6.47 -12.22 -8.43
C ARG A 20 6.68 -11.07 -7.46
N TRP A 21 7.24 -11.31 -6.27
CA TRP A 21 7.35 -10.23 -5.29
C TRP A 21 8.40 -9.18 -5.66
N GLN A 22 9.40 -9.51 -6.48
CA GLN A 22 10.33 -8.52 -7.03
C GLN A 22 9.60 -7.46 -7.86
N LYS A 23 8.48 -7.81 -8.51
CA LYS A 23 7.67 -6.89 -9.31
C LYS A 23 6.91 -5.85 -8.47
N TYR A 24 6.90 -5.99 -7.14
CA TYR A 24 6.26 -5.01 -6.24
C TYR A 24 7.18 -3.84 -5.89
N GLN A 25 8.47 -3.95 -6.20
CA GLN A 25 9.47 -2.91 -5.98
C GLN A 25 9.07 -1.60 -6.67
N VAL A 26 9.25 -0.49 -5.97
CA VAL A 26 9.04 0.86 -6.49
C VAL A 26 10.27 1.71 -6.22
N HIS A 27 10.48 2.72 -7.05
CA HIS A 27 11.57 3.67 -6.89
C HIS A 27 11.07 4.96 -6.22
N TRP A 28 11.90 5.56 -5.37
CA TRP A 28 11.56 6.81 -4.68
C TRP A 28 11.13 7.92 -5.64
N LYS A 29 11.79 8.04 -6.80
CA LYS A 29 11.46 9.03 -7.83
C LYS A 29 10.01 8.93 -8.35
N ASP A 30 9.38 7.76 -8.21
CA ASP A 30 8.03 7.48 -8.71
C ASP A 30 6.98 7.54 -7.57
N ILE A 31 7.37 7.92 -6.35
CA ILE A 31 6.52 7.80 -5.15
C ILE A 31 5.20 8.59 -5.23
N ASP A 32 5.17 9.70 -5.96
CA ASP A 32 3.94 10.49 -6.15
C ASP A 32 2.92 9.74 -7.04
N GLU A 33 3.39 9.02 -8.05
CA GLU A 33 2.55 8.12 -8.86
C GLU A 33 2.10 6.91 -8.02
N VAL A 34 3.02 6.32 -7.24
CA VAL A 34 2.71 5.21 -6.34
C VAL A 34 1.66 5.60 -5.30
N PHE A 35 1.74 6.81 -4.74
CA PHE A 35 0.76 7.36 -3.82
C PHE A 35 -0.65 7.35 -4.43
N ILE A 36 -0.80 7.81 -5.68
CA ILE A 36 -2.10 7.83 -6.36
C ILE A 36 -2.61 6.39 -6.59
N GLN A 37 -1.77 5.53 -7.16
CA GLN A 37 -2.15 4.15 -7.48
C GLN A 37 -2.59 3.39 -6.24
N ARG A 38 -1.73 3.37 -5.21
CA ARG A 38 -1.95 2.59 -3.99
C ARG A 38 -2.97 3.24 -3.06
N GLY A 39 -3.16 4.56 -3.13
CA GLY A 39 -4.25 5.26 -2.45
C GLY A 39 -5.62 4.77 -2.92
N TYR A 40 -5.78 4.49 -4.22
CA TYR A 40 -6.99 3.88 -4.77
C TYR A 40 -7.11 2.38 -4.53
N GLU A 41 -6.01 1.66 -4.31
CA GLU A 41 -5.98 0.19 -4.22
C GLU A 41 -6.51 -0.32 -2.86
N GLN A 42 -7.80 -0.13 -2.64
CA GLN A 42 -8.49 -0.49 -1.41
C GLN A 42 -9.89 -1.05 -1.71
N GLY A 43 -10.38 -1.96 -0.88
CA GLY A 43 -11.77 -2.43 -0.93
C GLY A 43 -12.20 -3.11 -2.24
N GLY A 44 -11.25 -3.70 -2.98
CA GLY A 44 -11.50 -4.37 -4.26
C GLY A 44 -11.54 -3.44 -5.48
N PHE A 45 -11.13 -2.18 -5.33
CA PHE A 45 -11.00 -1.26 -6.45
C PHE A 45 -9.80 -1.66 -7.33
N GLU A 46 -10.05 -1.98 -8.60
CA GLU A 46 -9.00 -2.20 -9.61
C GLU A 46 -8.30 -0.89 -10.02
N ALA A 47 -7.52 -0.34 -9.08
CA ALA A 47 -6.83 0.95 -9.20
C ALA A 47 -5.94 1.05 -10.45
N TRP A 48 -5.28 -0.04 -10.86
CA TRP A 48 -4.43 -0.08 -12.05
C TRP A 48 -5.19 0.26 -13.34
N LYS A 49 -6.45 -0.18 -13.48
CA LYS A 49 -7.31 0.16 -14.63
C LYS A 49 -7.71 1.63 -14.59
N PHE A 50 -8.05 2.14 -13.40
CA PHE A 50 -8.45 3.54 -13.26
C PHE A 50 -7.27 4.49 -13.49
N PHE A 51 -6.11 4.17 -12.94
CA PHE A 51 -4.89 4.96 -13.12
C PHE A 51 -4.44 5.01 -14.58
N LYS A 52 -4.65 3.93 -15.36
CA LYS A 52 -4.45 3.96 -16.82
C LYS A 52 -5.34 5.02 -17.50
N LEU A 53 -6.61 5.12 -17.11
CA LEU A 53 -7.51 6.16 -17.63
C LEU A 53 -7.03 7.57 -17.25
N LEU A 54 -6.58 7.77 -16.00
CA LEU A 54 -6.00 9.05 -15.58
C LEU A 54 -4.78 9.43 -16.45
N LYS A 55 -3.92 8.45 -16.79
CA LYS A 55 -2.77 8.65 -17.69
C LYS A 55 -3.21 9.02 -19.11
N GLU A 56 -4.18 8.31 -19.67
CA GLU A 56 -4.75 8.58 -21.00
C GLU A 56 -5.35 9.99 -21.09
N GLN A 57 -6.01 10.45 -20.02
CA GLN A 57 -6.55 11.81 -19.91
C GLN A 57 -5.51 12.86 -19.50
N ARG A 58 -4.26 12.46 -19.24
CA ARG A 58 -3.14 13.31 -18.81
C ARG A 58 -3.40 14.08 -17.51
N ILE A 59 -4.07 13.42 -16.56
CA ILE A 59 -4.40 13.95 -15.23
C ILE A 59 -3.83 13.09 -14.09
N SER A 60 -2.93 12.16 -14.38
CA SER A 60 -2.39 11.20 -13.40
C SER A 60 -1.34 11.77 -12.43
N SER A 61 -1.39 13.06 -12.10
CA SER A 61 -0.49 13.68 -11.10
C SER A 61 -1.27 14.32 -9.97
N ILE A 62 -0.66 14.40 -8.79
CA ILE A 62 -1.26 15.01 -7.59
C ILE A 62 -1.69 16.45 -7.89
N GLU A 63 -0.84 17.21 -8.59
CA GLU A 63 -1.14 18.57 -9.04
C GLU A 63 -2.44 18.62 -9.87
N ARG A 64 -2.54 17.81 -10.94
CA ARG A 64 -3.69 17.83 -11.87
C ARG A 64 -4.98 17.37 -11.21
N ILE A 65 -4.93 16.29 -10.43
CA ILE A 65 -6.08 15.79 -9.67
C ILE A 65 -6.50 16.84 -8.64
N GLY A 66 -5.54 17.43 -7.92
CA GLY A 66 -5.80 18.45 -6.91
C GLY A 66 -6.38 19.75 -7.46
N GLN A 67 -6.18 20.07 -8.74
CA GLN A 67 -6.78 21.25 -9.38
C GLN A 67 -8.30 21.17 -9.50
N ILE A 68 -8.86 19.96 -9.54
CA ILE A 68 -10.31 19.72 -9.69
C ILE A 68 -11.09 20.41 -8.57
N LEU A 69 -10.56 20.41 -7.33
CA LEU A 69 -11.21 21.02 -6.18
C LEU A 69 -10.80 22.48 -5.90
N ASN A 70 -10.10 23.17 -6.81
CA ASN A 70 -9.64 24.56 -6.60
C ASN A 70 -10.73 25.52 -6.14
N ASN A 71 -11.90 25.42 -6.76
CA ASN A 71 -13.03 26.32 -6.52
C ASN A 71 -14.09 25.70 -5.60
N TYR A 72 -13.83 24.50 -5.06
CA TYR A 72 -14.74 23.84 -4.15
C TYR A 72 -14.62 24.42 -2.75
N LYS A 73 -15.72 24.95 -2.21
CA LYS A 73 -15.80 25.54 -0.86
C LYS A 73 -16.72 24.77 0.09
N GLY A 74 -17.16 23.58 -0.32
CA GLY A 74 -18.06 22.73 0.47
C GLY A 74 -17.33 21.87 1.51
N ASP A 75 -18.07 20.95 2.13
CA ASP A 75 -17.54 20.02 3.13
C ASP A 75 -16.62 18.97 2.47
N THR A 76 -15.45 18.74 3.05
CA THR A 76 -14.49 17.72 2.57
C THR A 76 -14.85 16.30 3.02
N ARG A 77 -15.83 16.13 3.92
CA ARG A 77 -16.33 14.81 4.31
C ARG A 77 -17.13 14.19 3.18
N TYR A 78 -16.90 12.89 2.95
CA TYR A 78 -17.62 12.16 1.91
C TYR A 78 -19.12 12.12 2.19
N ASN A 79 -19.91 12.50 1.19
CA ASN A 79 -21.36 12.38 1.21
C ASN A 79 -21.83 11.62 -0.02
N ARG A 80 -22.49 10.48 0.20
CA ARG A 80 -22.98 9.61 -0.86
C ARG A 80 -24.04 10.27 -1.75
N SER A 81 -24.90 11.14 -1.23
CA SER A 81 -25.90 11.82 -2.08
C SER A 81 -25.24 12.85 -2.99
N PHE A 82 -24.09 13.41 -2.59
CA PHE A 82 -23.35 14.42 -3.34
C PHE A 82 -22.39 13.80 -4.37
N ALA A 83 -21.62 12.77 -3.99
CA ALA A 83 -20.52 12.19 -4.77
C ALA A 83 -20.57 10.65 -4.90
N GLY A 84 -21.75 10.03 -4.74
CA GLY A 84 -21.89 8.56 -4.70
C GLY A 84 -22.37 7.89 -5.97
N SER A 85 -22.46 8.59 -7.11
CA SER A 85 -22.88 8.02 -8.39
C SER A 85 -22.47 8.94 -9.55
N PRO A 86 -22.42 8.46 -10.82
CA PRO A 86 -22.10 9.34 -11.95
C PRO A 86 -23.19 10.40 -12.20
N PHE A 87 -24.39 10.23 -11.61
CA PHE A 87 -25.52 11.16 -11.71
C PHE A 87 -25.67 12.04 -10.46
N SER A 88 -24.77 11.91 -9.48
CA SER A 88 -24.85 12.74 -8.28
C SER A 88 -24.40 14.18 -8.61
N PRO A 89 -24.84 15.19 -7.82
CA PRO A 89 -24.58 16.60 -8.14
C PRO A 89 -23.12 16.90 -8.47
N PHE A 90 -22.18 16.33 -7.70
CA PHE A 90 -20.75 16.52 -7.92
C PHE A 90 -20.26 16.10 -9.32
N TYR A 91 -20.73 14.95 -9.83
CA TYR A 91 -20.27 14.42 -11.12
C TYR A 91 -21.01 15.06 -12.30
N GLU A 92 -22.28 15.47 -12.13
CA GLU A 92 -22.97 16.29 -13.13
C GLU A 92 -22.30 17.68 -13.24
N ASP A 93 -21.89 18.28 -12.12
CA ASP A 93 -21.13 19.53 -12.12
C ASP A 93 -19.76 19.38 -12.84
N MET A 94 -19.05 18.27 -12.62
CA MET A 94 -17.81 17.96 -13.37
C MET A 94 -18.06 17.86 -14.86
N LYS A 95 -19.08 17.09 -15.27
CA LYS A 95 -19.47 16.91 -16.67
C LYS A 95 -19.82 18.25 -17.33
N ASN A 96 -20.51 19.12 -16.61
CA ASN A 96 -20.89 20.45 -17.08
C ASN A 96 -19.75 21.49 -17.00
N GLY A 97 -18.56 21.11 -16.53
CA GLY A 97 -17.36 21.97 -16.54
C GLY A 97 -17.22 22.91 -15.34
N VAL A 98 -18.03 22.77 -14.29
CA VAL A 98 -17.95 23.59 -13.07
C VAL A 98 -16.56 23.49 -12.41
N TYR A 99 -15.95 22.31 -12.49
CA TYR A 99 -14.60 22.02 -11.95
C TYR A 99 -13.50 22.12 -13.02
N GLY A 100 -13.75 22.84 -14.12
CA GLY A 100 -12.82 23.04 -15.21
C GLY A 100 -12.50 21.77 -16.01
N ILE A 101 -11.50 21.89 -16.89
CA ILE A 101 -11.14 20.83 -17.84
C ILE A 101 -10.66 19.54 -17.15
N GLU A 102 -9.95 19.65 -16.02
CA GLU A 102 -9.49 18.47 -15.29
C GLU A 102 -10.66 17.74 -14.62
N GLY A 103 -11.69 18.46 -14.17
CA GLY A 103 -12.93 17.87 -13.66
C GLY A 103 -13.68 17.09 -14.75
N GLN A 104 -13.81 17.66 -15.95
CA GLN A 104 -14.44 16.98 -17.09
C GLN A 104 -13.68 15.69 -17.48
N LYS A 105 -12.35 15.74 -17.55
CA LYS A 105 -11.52 14.57 -17.83
C LYS A 105 -11.61 13.50 -16.75
N PHE A 106 -11.66 13.91 -15.48
CA PHE A 106 -11.84 12.97 -14.38
C PHE A 106 -13.21 12.30 -14.44
N PHE A 107 -14.27 13.05 -14.75
CA PHE A 107 -15.59 12.49 -15.01
C PHE A 107 -15.55 11.45 -16.14
N GLU A 108 -14.87 11.73 -17.26
CA GLU A 108 -14.71 10.75 -18.34
C GLU A 108 -13.91 9.51 -17.89
N CYS A 109 -12.91 9.64 -17.00
CA CYS A 109 -12.26 8.47 -16.40
C CYS A 109 -13.25 7.61 -15.61
N VAL A 110 -14.09 8.23 -14.78
CA VAL A 110 -15.08 7.53 -13.95
C VAL A 110 -16.14 6.84 -14.81
N LYS A 111 -16.62 7.53 -15.85
CA LYS A 111 -17.60 7.01 -16.80
C LYS A 111 -17.06 5.85 -17.62
N ASN A 112 -15.81 5.93 -18.08
CA ASN A 112 -15.18 4.89 -18.91
C ASN A 112 -14.53 3.76 -18.09
N PHE A 113 -14.63 3.80 -16.75
CA PHE A 113 -14.08 2.76 -15.90
C PHE A 113 -14.86 1.43 -16.01
N GLN A 114 -14.23 0.45 -16.64
CA GLN A 114 -14.74 -0.92 -16.87
C GLN A 114 -14.18 -1.94 -15.86
N GLY A 115 -13.63 -1.48 -14.74
CA GLY A 115 -13.10 -2.35 -13.69
C GLY A 115 -14.08 -2.64 -12.56
N GLN A 116 -13.67 -3.53 -11.64
CA GLN A 116 -14.36 -3.72 -10.38
C GLN A 116 -14.23 -2.43 -9.57
N ARG A 117 -15.39 -1.88 -9.23
CA ARG A 117 -15.50 -0.66 -8.42
C ARG A 117 -15.11 -0.92 -6.97
N GLY A 118 -15.43 -2.10 -6.44
CA GLY A 118 -15.27 -2.39 -5.01
C GLY A 118 -16.29 -1.63 -4.15
N PHE A 119 -16.35 -1.95 -2.86
CA PHE A 119 -17.37 -1.36 -1.97
C PHE A 119 -17.08 0.10 -1.58
N LYS A 120 -15.81 0.54 -1.69
CA LYS A 120 -15.36 1.91 -1.37
C LYS A 120 -15.18 2.80 -2.60
N PHE A 121 -15.55 2.37 -3.80
CA PHE A 121 -15.24 3.07 -5.06
C PHE A 121 -15.42 4.59 -5.00
N TRP A 122 -16.66 5.02 -4.75
CA TRP A 122 -17.03 6.44 -4.75
C TRP A 122 -16.36 7.23 -3.64
N GLU A 123 -16.21 6.60 -2.48
CA GLU A 123 -15.51 7.17 -1.33
C GLU A 123 -14.03 7.40 -1.64
N LEU A 124 -13.35 6.44 -2.29
CA LEU A 124 -11.93 6.56 -2.67
C LEU A 124 -11.72 7.61 -3.76
N LEU A 125 -12.62 7.70 -4.75
CA LEU A 125 -12.59 8.78 -5.74
C LEU A 125 -12.61 10.16 -5.06
N TRP A 126 -13.53 10.34 -4.11
CA TRP A 126 -13.62 11.57 -3.32
C TRP A 126 -12.37 11.82 -2.47
N TYR A 127 -11.94 10.84 -1.67
CA TYR A 127 -10.78 10.98 -0.79
C TYR A 127 -9.50 11.33 -1.53
N MET A 128 -9.26 10.73 -2.69
CA MET A 128 -8.07 11.06 -3.48
C MET A 128 -8.12 12.46 -4.09
N LEU A 129 -9.30 12.98 -4.45
CA LEU A 129 -9.45 14.38 -4.87
C LEU A 129 -9.10 15.34 -3.72
N VAL A 130 -9.61 15.06 -2.51
CA VAL A 130 -9.33 15.85 -1.30
C VAL A 130 -7.84 15.78 -0.94
N CYS A 131 -7.25 14.59 -0.89
CA CYS A 131 -5.83 14.38 -0.63
C CYS A 131 -4.95 15.11 -1.64
N CYS A 132 -5.23 14.95 -2.94
CA CYS A 132 -4.41 15.58 -3.96
C CYS A 132 -4.53 17.12 -3.91
N ASN A 133 -5.72 17.66 -3.61
CA ASN A 133 -5.88 19.10 -3.40
C ASN A 133 -5.09 19.59 -2.19
N TYR A 134 -5.12 18.86 -1.08
CA TYR A 134 -4.34 19.17 0.12
C TYR A 134 -2.84 19.18 -0.16
N LEU A 135 -2.32 18.12 -0.80
CA LEU A 135 -0.91 18.01 -1.16
C LEU A 135 -0.48 19.09 -2.14
N LYS A 136 -1.33 19.40 -3.12
CA LYS A 136 -1.11 20.49 -4.06
C LYS A 136 -0.93 21.84 -3.36
N ASN A 137 -1.89 22.20 -2.51
CA ASN A 137 -1.93 23.52 -1.89
C ASN A 137 -0.87 23.72 -0.80
N ASN A 138 -0.45 22.65 -0.12
CA ASN A 138 0.42 22.75 1.07
C ASN A 138 1.82 22.14 0.88
N TYR A 139 2.00 21.30 -0.14
CA TYR A 139 3.20 20.47 -0.33
C TYR A 139 3.61 20.37 -1.81
N GLN A 140 3.38 21.45 -2.59
CA GLN A 140 3.84 21.58 -3.98
C GLN A 140 3.36 20.45 -4.91
N GLY A 141 2.22 19.83 -4.58
CA GLY A 141 1.69 18.73 -5.38
C GLY A 141 2.55 17.47 -5.32
N SER A 142 3.31 17.26 -4.23
CA SER A 142 4.17 16.10 -4.08
C SER A 142 4.00 15.43 -2.72
N PHE A 143 3.76 14.12 -2.75
CA PHE A 143 3.76 13.27 -1.57
C PHE A 143 5.17 13.07 -1.02
N SER A 144 6.19 13.01 -1.89
CA SER A 144 7.60 12.99 -1.46
C SER A 144 7.96 14.25 -0.65
N TYR A 145 7.53 15.44 -1.11
CA TYR A 145 7.77 16.70 -0.42
C TYR A 145 7.02 16.74 0.91
N PHE A 146 5.76 16.29 0.92
CA PHE A 146 4.97 16.12 2.14
C PHE A 146 5.72 15.28 3.20
N LEU A 147 6.19 14.09 2.83
CA LEU A 147 6.89 13.22 3.77
C LEU A 147 8.19 13.82 4.30
N LYS A 148 9.01 14.38 3.41
CA LYS A 148 10.27 15.02 3.81
C LYS A 148 10.04 16.22 4.72
N LYS A 149 8.99 17.00 4.45
CA LYS A 149 8.62 18.14 5.31
C LYS A 149 8.17 17.68 6.69
N LYS A 150 7.31 16.66 6.77
CA LYS A 150 6.90 16.06 8.06
C LYS A 150 8.07 15.50 8.84
N TYR A 151 9.00 14.83 8.17
CA TYR A 151 10.19 14.30 8.82
C TYR A 151 11.17 15.42 9.22
N ALA A 152 11.33 16.48 8.43
CA ALA A 152 12.11 17.65 8.80
C ALA A 152 11.55 18.33 10.06
N GLU A 153 10.23 18.52 10.13
CA GLU A 153 9.52 19.02 11.32
C GLU A 153 9.81 18.14 12.55
N PHE A 154 9.69 16.81 12.42
CA PHE A 154 10.04 15.87 13.49
C PHE A 154 11.49 16.01 13.98
N LYS A 155 12.43 16.24 13.06
CA LYS A 155 13.85 16.44 13.38
C LYS A 155 14.20 17.86 13.81
N ASN A 156 13.24 18.79 13.87
CA ASN A 156 13.46 20.22 14.05
C ASN A 156 14.48 20.79 13.06
N LYS A 157 14.40 20.34 11.79
CA LYS A 157 15.19 20.82 10.66
C LYS A 157 14.30 21.62 9.71
N GLU A 158 14.89 22.59 9.01
CA GLU A 158 14.18 23.35 7.98
C GLU A 158 13.84 22.47 6.76
N MET A 159 14.77 21.61 6.34
CA MET A 159 14.61 20.72 5.19
C MET A 159 15.43 19.44 5.37
N VAL A 160 15.03 18.38 4.67
CA VAL A 160 15.74 17.11 4.55
C VAL A 160 15.82 16.74 3.07
N SER A 161 17.00 16.31 2.61
CA SER A 161 17.21 15.82 1.23
C SER A 161 16.64 14.40 1.04
N ASP A 162 16.47 13.97 -0.22
CA ASP A 162 16.06 12.58 -0.51
C ASP A 162 17.05 11.57 0.07
N ASP A 163 18.35 11.84 -0.08
CA ASP A 163 19.42 11.00 0.45
C ASP A 163 19.37 10.84 1.97
N GLU A 164 19.18 11.94 2.70
CA GLU A 164 19.02 11.90 4.15
C GLU A 164 17.77 11.11 4.55
N PHE A 165 16.65 11.34 3.87
CA PHE A 165 15.38 10.67 4.16
C PHE A 165 15.44 9.16 3.88
N LEU A 166 16.02 8.76 2.75
CA LEU A 166 16.11 7.34 2.37
C LEU A 166 17.09 6.57 3.24
N LYS A 167 18.05 7.25 3.88
CA LYS A 167 19.04 6.63 4.79
C LYS A 167 18.56 6.49 6.23
N ILE A 168 17.37 6.99 6.58
CA ILE A 168 16.76 6.84 7.92
C ILE A 168 16.80 5.37 8.36
N SER A 169 17.20 5.12 9.61
CA SER A 169 17.21 3.77 10.17
C SER A 169 15.79 3.27 10.45
N SER A 170 15.62 1.96 10.59
CA SER A 170 14.31 1.38 10.88
C SER A 170 13.76 1.83 12.25
N GLU A 171 14.62 1.98 13.25
CA GLU A 171 14.25 2.48 14.58
C GLU A 171 13.78 3.92 14.53
N GLU A 172 14.51 4.78 13.82
CA GLU A 172 14.15 6.18 13.66
C GLU A 172 12.87 6.35 12.84
N TRP A 173 12.65 5.51 11.84
CA TRP A 173 11.40 5.47 11.07
C TRP A 173 10.19 5.07 11.94
N GLU A 174 10.36 4.07 12.80
CA GLU A 174 9.34 3.65 13.76
C GLU A 174 9.03 4.77 14.78
N GLU A 175 10.05 5.46 15.29
CA GLU A 175 9.88 6.61 16.16
C GLU A 175 9.10 7.74 15.45
N PHE A 176 9.56 8.14 14.25
CA PHE A 176 8.93 9.17 13.43
C PHE A 176 7.45 8.90 13.19
N THR A 177 7.11 7.68 12.76
CA THR A 177 5.74 7.30 12.43
C THR A 177 4.85 7.17 13.67
N SER A 178 5.41 6.73 14.81
CA SER A 178 4.66 6.64 16.07
C SER A 178 4.24 8.00 16.63
N ILE A 179 5.10 9.01 16.49
CA ILE A 179 4.88 10.37 17.00
C ILE A 179 4.09 11.20 16.00
N THR A 180 4.57 11.26 14.75
CA THR A 180 4.05 12.20 13.74
C THR A 180 2.76 11.70 13.11
N LYS A 181 2.62 10.38 12.91
CA LYS A 181 1.47 9.74 12.26
C LYS A 181 1.03 10.49 10.99
N PRO A 182 1.92 10.66 9.99
CA PRO A 182 1.70 11.55 8.84
C PRO A 182 0.41 11.25 8.06
N TRP A 183 -0.06 10.00 8.08
CA TRP A 183 -1.31 9.59 7.45
C TRP A 183 -2.57 10.26 8.03
N ASN A 184 -2.52 10.81 9.25
CA ASN A 184 -3.67 11.49 9.86
C ASN A 184 -4.16 12.72 9.07
N GLU A 185 -3.29 13.30 8.22
CA GLU A 185 -3.63 14.44 7.36
C GLU A 185 -4.16 14.01 5.98
N LEU A 186 -4.18 12.72 5.68
CA LEU A 186 -4.49 12.17 4.36
C LEU A 186 -5.80 11.38 4.41
N TYR A 187 -6.85 11.95 3.83
CA TYR A 187 -8.15 11.30 3.68
C TYR A 187 -8.06 9.94 3.00
N GLY A 188 -8.65 8.92 3.63
CA GLY A 188 -8.68 7.56 3.09
C GLY A 188 -7.35 6.81 3.13
N ILE A 189 -6.26 7.44 3.61
CA ILE A 189 -4.96 6.81 3.77
C ILE A 189 -4.76 6.57 5.27
N GLY A 190 -5.09 5.36 5.74
CA GLY A 190 -4.73 4.93 7.09
C GLY A 190 -3.31 4.37 7.16
N GLU A 191 -2.83 4.06 8.36
CA GLU A 191 -1.51 3.46 8.61
C GLU A 191 -1.20 2.28 7.67
N ASN A 192 -2.14 1.35 7.50
CA ASN A 192 -1.96 0.18 6.64
C ASN A 192 -1.78 0.51 5.14
N VAL A 193 -2.42 1.58 4.66
CA VAL A 193 -2.30 2.04 3.26
C VAL A 193 -1.03 2.85 3.11
N PHE A 194 -0.70 3.65 4.11
CA PHE A 194 0.55 4.39 4.19
C PHE A 194 1.77 3.46 4.14
N ASP A 195 1.80 2.43 4.99
CA ASP A 195 2.80 1.35 4.97
C ASP A 195 2.84 0.64 3.61
N PHE A 196 1.68 0.47 2.96
CA PHE A 196 1.62 -0.08 1.61
C PHE A 196 2.24 0.87 0.57
N ILE A 197 2.09 2.19 0.69
CA ILE A 197 2.69 3.15 -0.25
C ILE A 197 4.22 3.14 -0.14
N ILE A 198 4.77 3.19 1.07
CA ILE A 198 6.21 3.35 1.30
C ILE A 198 7.00 2.04 1.36
N GLY A 199 6.34 0.93 1.72
CA GLY A 199 7.03 -0.30 2.15
C GLY A 199 7.78 -1.03 1.03
N ASP A 200 7.64 -0.60 -0.22
CA ASP A 200 8.32 -1.21 -1.37
C ASP A 200 9.35 -0.32 -2.04
N ILE A 201 9.67 0.84 -1.46
CA ILE A 201 10.73 1.73 -1.96
C ILE A 201 12.08 1.03 -1.80
N VAL A 202 12.74 0.74 -2.92
CA VAL A 202 13.99 -0.04 -2.94
C VAL A 202 15.14 0.71 -2.28
N GLU A 203 15.17 2.03 -2.45
CA GLU A 203 16.25 2.89 -1.96
C GLU A 203 16.14 3.17 -0.45
N ALA A 204 14.96 2.97 0.15
CA ALA A 204 14.70 3.30 1.55
C ALA A 204 15.26 2.21 2.49
N ASN A 205 16.20 2.59 3.35
CA ASN A 205 16.79 1.68 4.33
C ASN A 205 15.74 1.15 5.31
N PHE A 206 14.89 2.04 5.84
CA PHE A 206 13.83 1.65 6.77
C PHE A 206 12.85 0.62 6.17
N ALA A 207 12.60 0.66 4.85
CA ALA A 207 11.64 -0.20 4.18
C ALA A 207 12.00 -1.69 4.28
N LYS A 208 13.31 -2.02 4.34
CA LYS A 208 13.84 -3.39 4.44
C LYS A 208 13.32 -4.14 5.68
N ASP A 209 13.05 -3.42 6.76
CA ASP A 209 12.60 -3.99 8.03
C ASP A 209 11.09 -3.85 8.27
N THR A 210 10.34 -3.33 7.29
CA THR A 210 8.89 -3.21 7.42
C THR A 210 8.22 -4.58 7.33
N TYR A 211 7.25 -4.80 8.21
CA TYR A 211 6.48 -6.03 8.27
C TYR A 211 5.01 -5.74 8.51
N LYS A 212 4.14 -6.26 7.64
CA LYS A 212 2.68 -6.20 7.80
C LYS A 212 2.16 -7.56 8.27
N LEU A 213 1.67 -7.63 9.50
CA LEU A 213 1.05 -8.84 10.04
C LEU A 213 -0.44 -8.88 9.68
N ASP A 214 -0.73 -9.20 8.42
CA ASP A 214 -2.11 -9.36 7.94
C ASP A 214 -2.64 -10.80 8.09
N SER A 215 -3.88 -11.03 7.66
CA SER A 215 -4.51 -12.35 7.72
C SER A 215 -3.74 -13.42 6.94
N ALA A 216 -3.09 -13.07 5.82
CA ALA A 216 -2.29 -13.99 5.03
C ALA A 216 -1.05 -14.44 5.81
N ASN A 217 -0.33 -13.50 6.42
CA ASN A 217 0.84 -13.79 7.25
C ASN A 217 0.45 -14.59 8.50
N ILE A 218 -0.64 -14.22 9.19
CA ILE A 218 -1.16 -14.95 10.35
C ILE A 218 -1.54 -16.39 9.97
N HIS A 219 -2.25 -16.57 8.85
CA HIS A 219 -2.65 -17.87 8.34
C HIS A 219 -1.44 -18.75 8.03
N PHE A 220 -0.46 -18.20 7.32
CA PHE A 220 0.80 -18.88 7.03
C PHE A 220 1.50 -19.38 8.30
N LEU A 221 1.68 -18.51 9.30
CA LEU A 221 2.35 -18.86 10.55
C LEU A 221 1.61 -19.96 11.32
N LYS A 222 0.27 -19.98 11.26
CA LYS A 222 -0.56 -21.01 11.91
C LYS A 222 -0.54 -22.34 11.18
N VAL A 223 -0.79 -22.35 9.87
CA VAL A 223 -0.83 -23.57 9.06
C VAL A 223 0.51 -24.28 9.06
N THR A 224 1.59 -23.53 8.94
CA THR A 224 2.95 -24.10 9.00
C THR A 224 3.28 -24.62 10.40
N GLY A 225 2.71 -24.04 11.46
CA GLY A 225 3.04 -24.32 12.86
C GLY A 225 4.18 -23.45 13.41
N ILE A 226 4.67 -22.49 12.62
CA ILE A 226 5.73 -21.53 13.02
C ILE A 226 5.27 -20.66 14.19
N ASN A 227 3.98 -20.37 14.29
CA ASN A 227 3.41 -19.59 15.40
C ASN A 227 3.76 -20.16 16.79
N LYS A 228 4.02 -21.47 16.93
CA LYS A 228 4.43 -22.11 18.19
C LYS A 228 5.84 -21.71 18.66
N LEU A 229 6.66 -21.15 17.77
CA LEU A 229 7.99 -20.65 18.09
C LEU A 229 7.98 -19.17 18.51
N ILE A 230 6.83 -18.51 18.44
CA ILE A 230 6.68 -17.08 18.68
C ILE A 230 5.89 -16.92 19.99
N SER A 231 6.45 -16.17 20.94
CA SER A 231 5.87 -15.90 22.26
C SER A 231 4.41 -15.44 22.18
N LYS A 232 4.16 -14.49 21.28
CA LYS A 232 2.86 -13.88 21.01
C LYS A 232 2.77 -13.53 19.53
N LEU A 233 1.63 -13.81 18.91
CA LEU A 233 1.44 -13.56 17.47
C LEU A 233 1.14 -12.07 17.20
N GLU A 234 2.12 -11.22 17.49
CA GLU A 234 2.09 -9.77 17.33
C GLU A 234 3.24 -9.29 16.44
N ARG A 235 3.06 -8.13 15.79
CA ARG A 235 3.98 -7.60 14.76
C ARG A 235 5.44 -7.61 15.22
N ASN A 236 5.72 -7.11 16.43
CA ASN A 236 7.08 -6.97 16.94
C ASN A 236 7.73 -8.32 17.28
N GLU A 237 6.99 -9.23 17.91
CA GLU A 237 7.47 -10.58 18.24
C GLU A 237 7.74 -11.39 16.98
N VAL A 238 6.88 -11.27 15.96
CA VAL A 238 7.09 -11.93 14.66
C VAL A 238 8.33 -11.35 13.96
N LYS A 239 8.48 -10.02 13.92
CA LYS A 239 9.69 -9.37 13.36
C LYS A 239 10.95 -9.86 14.06
N LYS A 240 10.95 -9.91 15.39
CA LYS A 240 12.08 -10.37 16.21
C LYS A 240 12.46 -11.81 15.85
N PHE A 241 11.50 -12.72 15.87
CA PHE A 241 11.71 -14.12 15.48
C PHE A 241 12.29 -14.25 14.06
N LEU A 242 11.74 -13.52 13.09
CA LEU A 242 12.23 -13.55 11.70
C LEU A 242 13.68 -13.03 11.58
N LYS A 243 14.06 -12.01 12.35
CA LYS A 243 15.45 -11.51 12.42
C LYS A 243 16.39 -12.58 12.99
N GLU A 244 15.98 -13.29 14.03
CA GLU A 244 16.77 -14.35 14.68
C GLU A 244 17.07 -15.53 13.74
N LEU A 245 16.18 -15.85 12.79
CA LEU A 245 16.39 -16.93 11.80
C LEU A 245 17.61 -16.70 10.88
N SER A 246 18.13 -15.48 10.80
CA SER A 246 19.32 -15.13 9.99
C SER A 246 19.21 -15.66 8.55
N LEU A 247 18.10 -15.33 7.89
CA LEU A 247 17.82 -15.67 6.50
C LEU A 247 18.53 -14.67 5.55
N PRO A 248 18.87 -15.06 4.31
CA PRO A 248 19.51 -14.17 3.33
C PRO A 248 18.51 -13.18 2.69
N TYR A 249 17.43 -12.86 3.38
CA TYR A 249 16.36 -11.98 2.92
C TYR A 249 16.04 -10.95 3.98
N THR A 250 15.66 -9.76 3.55
CA THR A 250 15.11 -8.74 4.43
C THR A 250 13.75 -9.16 4.98
N ILE A 251 13.34 -8.56 6.10
CA ILE A 251 12.02 -8.82 6.70
C ILE A 251 10.89 -8.48 5.72
N ARG A 252 11.09 -7.42 4.93
CA ARG A 252 10.12 -7.00 3.91
C ARG A 252 10.01 -8.01 2.77
N GLU A 253 11.11 -8.57 2.29
CA GLU A 253 11.09 -9.65 1.28
C GLU A 253 10.40 -10.90 1.81
N ILE A 254 10.68 -11.27 3.07
CA ILE A 254 9.97 -12.36 3.75
C ILE A 254 8.45 -12.09 3.76
N ASN A 255 8.04 -10.88 4.15
CA ASN A 255 6.63 -10.49 4.21
C ASN A 255 5.95 -10.55 2.85
N LYS A 256 6.59 -10.05 1.78
CA LYS A 256 6.05 -10.11 0.42
C LYS A 256 5.99 -11.55 -0.11
N GLY A 257 7.00 -12.36 0.18
CA GLY A 257 7.06 -13.75 -0.24
C GLY A 257 5.92 -14.56 0.39
N ILE A 258 5.73 -14.44 1.71
CA ILE A 258 4.61 -15.07 2.43
C ILE A 258 3.27 -14.59 1.88
N TYR A 259 3.09 -13.27 1.73
CA TYR A 259 1.86 -12.71 1.16
C TYR A 259 1.53 -13.31 -0.21
N THR A 260 2.52 -13.36 -1.11
CA THR A 260 2.36 -13.92 -2.47
C THR A 260 1.99 -15.41 -2.42
N TYR A 261 2.65 -16.16 -1.54
CA TYR A 261 2.43 -17.60 -1.34
C TYR A 261 1.03 -17.91 -0.77
N CYS A 262 0.45 -16.95 -0.08
CA CYS A 262 -0.89 -17.05 0.51
C CYS A 262 -1.94 -16.25 -0.28
N SER A 263 -1.60 -15.67 -1.43
CA SER A 263 -2.50 -14.77 -2.16
C SER A 263 -3.58 -15.52 -2.93
N GLU A 264 -4.78 -14.94 -2.97
CA GLU A 264 -5.89 -15.41 -3.82
C GLU A 264 -5.65 -15.14 -5.28
N THR A 265 -5.17 -13.94 -5.57
CA THR A 265 -4.99 -13.45 -6.94
C THR A 265 -3.84 -14.17 -7.62
N GLU A 266 -2.92 -14.72 -6.83
CA GLU A 266 -1.80 -15.53 -7.31
C GLU A 266 -2.04 -17.04 -7.08
N ALA A 267 -3.26 -17.45 -6.72
CA ALA A 267 -3.53 -18.81 -6.29
C ALA A 267 -3.19 -19.86 -7.35
N ASN A 268 -3.29 -19.51 -8.63
CA ASN A 268 -2.92 -20.40 -9.73
C ASN A 268 -1.42 -20.74 -9.73
N GLY A 269 -0.54 -19.79 -9.41
CA GLY A 269 0.91 -19.97 -9.41
C GLY A 269 1.53 -20.29 -8.04
N PHE A 270 1.00 -19.73 -6.94
CA PHE A 270 1.65 -19.77 -5.63
C PHE A 270 0.76 -20.09 -4.43
N GLY A 271 -0.58 -20.11 -4.56
CA GLY A 271 -1.55 -20.22 -3.44
C GLY A 271 -1.60 -21.55 -2.68
N PHE A 272 -0.46 -22.18 -2.41
CA PHE A 272 -0.34 -23.50 -1.80
C PHE A 272 -0.84 -23.56 -0.36
N CYS A 273 -0.77 -22.44 0.38
CA CYS A 273 -1.16 -22.40 1.79
C CYS A 273 -2.65 -22.10 2.01
N ARG A 274 -3.49 -22.07 0.96
CA ARG A 274 -4.94 -21.76 1.07
C ARG A 274 -5.84 -22.98 1.05
N LYS A 275 -5.43 -24.03 0.34
CA LYS A 275 -6.25 -25.20 0.07
C LYS A 275 -5.47 -26.46 0.39
N GLU A 276 -6.07 -27.38 1.11
CA GLU A 276 -5.42 -28.63 1.51
C GLU A 276 -4.95 -29.43 0.29
N GLU A 277 -5.69 -29.39 -0.82
CA GLU A 277 -5.34 -30.10 -2.04
C GLU A 277 -4.01 -29.58 -2.64
N LYS A 278 -3.84 -28.25 -2.71
CA LYS A 278 -2.59 -27.65 -3.18
C LYS A 278 -1.42 -27.87 -2.24
N CYS A 279 -1.67 -28.14 -0.96
CA CYS A 279 -0.59 -28.46 -0.02
C CYS A 279 0.21 -29.70 -0.46
N LYS A 280 -0.41 -30.64 -1.17
CA LYS A 280 0.26 -31.84 -1.68
C LYS A 280 1.34 -31.53 -2.74
N GLU A 281 1.19 -30.42 -3.45
CA GLU A 281 2.12 -29.94 -4.48
C GLU A 281 3.27 -29.09 -3.89
N CYS A 282 3.20 -28.75 -2.61
CA CYS A 282 4.20 -27.93 -1.93
C CYS A 282 5.44 -28.76 -1.55
N GLU A 283 6.63 -28.31 -1.96
CA GLU A 283 7.91 -29.01 -1.70
C GLU A 283 8.27 -29.07 -0.20
N VAL A 284 7.75 -28.14 0.60
CA VAL A 284 7.94 -28.11 2.06
C VAL A 284 6.76 -28.68 2.84
N ASN A 285 5.83 -29.39 2.17
CA ASN A 285 4.62 -29.90 2.84
C ASN A 285 4.93 -30.84 4.01
N THR A 286 6.02 -31.61 3.94
CA THR A 286 6.42 -32.57 4.99
C THR A 286 7.03 -31.90 6.22
N LEU A 287 7.36 -30.60 6.11
CA LEU A 287 7.93 -29.81 7.20
C LEU A 287 6.85 -29.08 8.02
N CYS A 288 5.68 -28.86 7.42
CA CYS A 288 4.56 -28.11 8.01
C CYS A 288 3.65 -28.98 8.90
N GLU A 289 3.01 -28.35 9.89
CA GLU A 289 2.01 -29.01 10.73
C GLU A 289 0.62 -29.16 10.07
N LYS A 290 0.31 -28.32 9.07
CA LYS A 290 -0.92 -28.36 8.26
C LYS A 290 -2.19 -28.07 9.07
N ASN A 291 -2.10 -27.13 10.01
CA ASN A 291 -3.24 -26.69 10.83
C ASN A 291 -4.15 -25.74 10.02
N PHE A 292 -4.92 -26.28 9.07
CA PHE A 292 -5.89 -25.53 8.26
C PHE A 292 -7.07 -25.01 9.08
#